data_AF-A0A955U4M9-F1
#
_entry.id   AF-A0A955U4M9-F1
#
_cell.length_a   1.000
_cell.length_b   1.000
_cell.length_c   1.000
_cell.angle_alpha   90.00
_cell.angle_beta   90.00
_cell.angle_gamma   90.00
#
_symmetry.space_group_name_H-M   'P 1'
#
loop_
_entity.id
_entity.type
_entity.pdbx_description
1 polymer ?
#
loop_
_entity_poly.entity_id
_entity_poly.type
_entity_poly.pdbx_seq_one_letter_code
_entity_poly.pdbx_strand_id
1 'polypeptide(L)'
;MPLISYDRATKSGGRLEQHSEVGLGNWVYDKASLRDFFSMVVVYCPDFPHEDYLGPEQQLTVDSAFAELRAGLLFIPALRRDAELRQSVEEQLLQAEQEFRCGEGKRGSWLVQQVEDALFGGPPLKE
;
A
#
# COMPACT_ATOMS: atom_id res chain seq x y z
N MET A 1 55.96 14.02 -7.52
CA MET A 1 54.70 13.77 -8.28
C MET A 1 53.58 13.57 -7.27
N PRO A 2 52.64 14.50 -7.14
CA PRO A 2 51.55 14.38 -6.17
C PRO A 2 50.28 13.79 -6.80
N LEU A 3 49.55 13.09 -5.96
CA LEU A 3 48.30 12.35 -6.18
C LEU A 3 47.14 13.31 -6.47
N ILE A 4 46.24 12.89 -7.36
CA ILE A 4 45.00 13.61 -7.71
C ILE A 4 44.07 13.63 -6.49
N SER A 5 43.83 14.84 -5.99
CA SER A 5 42.83 15.17 -4.98
C SER A 5 41.44 15.19 -5.62
N TYR A 6 40.53 14.34 -5.18
CA TYR A 6 39.10 14.47 -5.52
C TYR A 6 38.44 15.44 -4.54
N ASP A 7 38.07 16.60 -5.09
CA ASP A 7 37.40 17.68 -4.40
C ASP A 7 35.96 17.30 -4.03
N ARG A 8 35.60 17.58 -2.76
CA ARG A 8 34.25 17.43 -2.21
C ARG A 8 33.37 18.57 -2.70
N ALA A 9 32.49 18.31 -3.66
CA ALA A 9 31.34 19.17 -3.91
C ALA A 9 30.11 18.63 -3.18
N THR A 10 29.85 19.24 -2.02
CA THR A 10 28.58 19.18 -1.29
C THR A 10 27.42 19.60 -2.18
N LYS A 11 26.40 18.75 -2.30
CA LYS A 11 25.05 19.20 -2.66
C LYS A 11 24.05 18.69 -1.64
N SER A 12 24.00 19.44 -0.55
CA SER A 12 22.85 19.58 0.34
C SER A 12 21.60 19.89 -0.50
N GLY A 13 20.64 18.98 -0.44
CA GLY A 13 19.29 19.13 -0.99
C GLY A 13 18.36 18.38 -0.06
N GLY A 14 18.10 18.97 1.10
CA GLY A 14 17.26 18.40 2.14
C GLY A 14 15.87 18.07 1.58
N ARG A 15 15.50 16.81 1.66
CA ARG A 15 14.10 16.39 1.59
C ARG A 15 13.70 16.03 3.01
N LEU A 16 12.95 16.97 3.57
CA LEU A 16 12.33 16.99 4.89
C LEU A 16 12.03 15.59 5.42
N GLU A 17 12.68 15.27 6.53
CA GLU A 17 12.20 14.31 7.51
C GLU A 17 10.82 14.79 7.98
N GLN A 18 9.78 14.23 7.38
CA GLN A 18 8.44 14.33 7.93
C GLN A 18 8.19 13.06 8.73
N HIS A 19 8.65 13.12 9.98
CA HIS A 19 8.06 12.34 11.07
C HIS A 19 6.54 12.57 11.05
N SER A 20 5.80 11.53 10.65
CA SER A 20 4.37 11.44 10.88
C SER A 20 4.14 10.13 11.63
N GLU A 21 3.88 10.24 12.92
CA GLU A 21 3.40 9.14 13.75
C GLU A 21 2.00 8.72 13.25
N VAL A 22 1.97 7.71 12.37
CA VAL A 22 0.83 6.78 12.23
C VAL A 22 1.48 5.40 12.16
N GLY A 23 1.19 4.59 13.18
CA GLY A 23 1.98 3.39 13.50
C GLY A 23 1.81 2.21 12.55
N LEU A 24 2.75 1.28 12.72
CA LEU A 24 2.94 0.00 12.01
C LEU A 24 3.65 0.16 10.65
N GLY A 25 4.58 -0.76 10.35
CA GLY A 25 5.64 -0.60 9.35
C GLY A 25 5.17 0.06 8.05
N ASN A 26 5.93 1.02 7.53
CA ASN A 26 5.55 1.85 6.38
C ASN A 26 5.62 1.02 5.08
N TRP A 27 4.70 0.08 4.89
CA TRP A 27 4.63 -0.82 3.73
C TRP A 27 4.30 -0.04 2.45
N VAL A 28 3.54 1.05 2.58
CA VAL A 28 3.16 1.93 1.47
C VAL A 28 3.68 3.35 1.70
N TYR A 29 4.61 3.78 0.84
CA TYR A 29 5.26 5.10 0.92
C TYR A 29 5.16 5.91 -0.38
N ASP A 30 4.72 5.29 -1.47
CA ASP A 30 4.42 5.94 -2.74
C ASP A 30 3.39 5.14 -3.57
N LYS A 31 3.06 5.66 -4.77
CA LYS A 31 2.10 5.03 -5.67
C LYS A 31 2.52 3.64 -6.15
N ALA A 32 3.81 3.38 -6.33
CA ALA A 32 4.30 2.07 -6.80
C ALA A 32 4.20 1.04 -5.67
N SER A 33 4.67 1.40 -4.46
CA SER A 33 4.53 0.54 -3.28
C SER A 33 3.07 0.21 -2.96
N LEU A 34 2.13 1.14 -3.19
CA LEU A 34 0.70 0.87 -3.02
C LEU A 34 0.22 -0.22 -3.96
N ARG A 35 0.62 -0.17 -5.25
CA ARG A 35 0.24 -1.19 -6.22
C ARG A 35 0.80 -2.55 -5.85
N ASP A 36 2.07 -2.61 -5.46
CA ASP A 36 2.71 -3.85 -5.02
C ASP A 36 2.01 -4.40 -3.77
N PHE A 37 1.59 -3.52 -2.85
CA PHE A 37 0.86 -3.89 -1.65
C PHE A 37 -0.55 -4.43 -1.95
N PHE A 38 -1.27 -3.87 -2.94
CA PHE A 38 -2.53 -4.45 -3.43
C PHE A 38 -2.32 -5.90 -3.88
N SER A 39 -1.31 -6.15 -4.72
CA SER A 39 -0.96 -7.51 -5.16
C SER A 39 -0.63 -8.44 -4.00
N MET A 40 0.09 -7.96 -2.98
CA MET A 40 0.39 -8.75 -1.78
C MET A 40 -0.87 -9.12 -0.99
N VAL A 41 -1.78 -8.17 -0.77
CA VAL A 41 -3.06 -8.43 -0.07
C VAL A 41 -3.90 -9.45 -0.84
N VAL A 42 -3.97 -9.36 -2.17
CA VAL A 42 -4.71 -10.32 -3.00
C VAL A 42 -4.22 -11.75 -2.83
N VAL A 43 -2.90 -11.94 -2.73
CA VAL A 43 -2.24 -13.25 -2.68
C VAL A 43 -2.26 -13.86 -1.28
N TYR A 44 -2.01 -13.04 -0.26
CA TYR A 44 -1.74 -13.54 1.09
C TYR A 44 -2.88 -13.31 2.08
N CYS A 45 -3.82 -12.39 1.84
CA CYS A 45 -4.91 -12.16 2.79
C CYS A 45 -5.87 -13.36 2.82
N PRO A 46 -6.34 -13.82 3.99
CA PRO A 46 -6.11 -13.25 5.32
C PRO A 46 -4.85 -13.74 6.06
N ASP A 47 -4.16 -14.74 5.53
CA ASP A 47 -3.02 -15.43 6.16
C ASP A 47 -1.66 -14.87 5.66
N PHE A 48 -1.32 -13.67 6.13
CA PHE A 48 -0.05 -13.02 5.77
C PHE A 48 1.17 -13.83 6.23
N PRO A 49 2.30 -13.80 5.48
CA PRO A 49 3.52 -14.44 5.91
C PRO A 49 4.02 -13.81 7.21
N HIS A 50 4.54 -14.64 8.11
CA HIS A 50 5.16 -14.21 9.34
C HIS A 50 6.62 -13.84 9.10
N GLU A 51 7.01 -12.61 9.45
CA GLU A 51 8.36 -12.11 9.26
C GLU A 51 9.14 -12.15 10.58
N ASP A 52 10.21 -12.94 10.66
CA ASP A 52 10.95 -13.19 11.91
C ASP A 52 11.63 -11.94 12.50
N TYR A 53 11.83 -10.90 11.69
CA TYR A 53 12.41 -9.63 12.11
C TYR A 53 11.36 -8.61 12.61
N LEU A 54 10.06 -8.91 12.51
CA LEU A 54 8.98 -8.06 12.97
C LEU A 54 8.45 -8.56 14.33
N GLY A 55 8.21 -7.63 15.25
CA GLY A 55 7.50 -7.92 16.51
C GLY A 55 6.05 -8.38 16.23
N PRO A 56 5.41 -9.10 17.16
CA PRO A 56 4.03 -9.58 17.00
C PRO A 56 3.03 -8.49 16.62
N GLU A 57 3.20 -7.29 17.19
CA GLU A 57 2.38 -6.11 16.91
C GLU A 57 2.65 -5.50 15.53
N GLN A 58 3.81 -5.79 14.94
CA GLN A 58 4.23 -5.30 13.62
C GLN A 58 3.88 -6.26 12.48
N GLN A 59 3.45 -7.48 12.81
CA GLN A 59 3.00 -8.45 11.82
C GLN A 59 1.77 -7.91 11.07
N LEU A 60 1.67 -8.24 9.79
CA LEU A 60 0.50 -7.91 9.00
C LEU A 60 -0.70 -8.73 9.47
N THR A 61 -1.80 -8.02 9.68
CA THR A 61 -3.11 -8.58 9.95
C THR A 61 -4.06 -8.03 8.89
N VAL A 62 -5.25 -8.64 8.75
CA VAL A 62 -6.30 -8.07 7.87
C VAL A 62 -6.56 -6.60 8.24
N ASP A 63 -6.67 -6.29 9.53
CA ASP A 63 -6.97 -4.95 10.01
C ASP A 63 -5.88 -3.94 9.65
N SER A 64 -4.61 -4.28 9.92
CA SER A 64 -3.48 -3.41 9.60
C SER A 64 -3.24 -3.29 8.09
N ALA A 65 -3.46 -4.35 7.32
CA ALA A 65 -3.36 -4.30 5.86
C ALA A 65 -4.40 -3.37 5.23
N PHE A 66 -5.67 -3.45 5.66
CA PHE A 66 -6.72 -2.57 5.14
C PHE A 66 -6.61 -1.13 5.65
N ALA A 67 -6.06 -0.92 6.85
CA ALA A 67 -5.67 0.42 7.30
C ALA A 67 -4.59 1.03 6.39
N GLU A 68 -3.56 0.24 6.05
CA GLU A 68 -2.48 0.67 5.16
C GLU A 68 -2.96 0.96 3.74
N LEU A 69 -3.83 0.10 3.16
CA LEU A 69 -4.45 0.34 1.85
C LEU A 69 -5.20 1.67 1.81
N ARG A 70 -6.03 1.94 2.83
CA ARG A 70 -6.80 3.20 2.94
C ARG A 70 -5.89 4.40 3.09
N ALA A 71 -4.85 4.32 3.91
CA ALA A 71 -3.86 5.39 4.02
C ALA A 71 -3.17 5.63 2.67
N GLY A 72 -2.76 4.56 1.99
CA GLY A 72 -2.09 4.61 0.69
C GLY A 72 -2.88 5.32 -0.41
N LEU A 73 -4.23 5.35 -0.35
CA LEU A 73 -5.06 6.08 -1.31
C LEU A 73 -4.66 7.56 -1.47
N LEU A 74 -4.03 8.16 -0.45
CA LEU A 74 -3.48 9.51 -0.52
C LEU A 74 -2.47 9.69 -1.66
N PHE A 75 -1.79 8.62 -2.10
CA PHE A 75 -0.82 8.63 -3.20
C PHE A 75 -1.45 8.61 -4.59
N ILE A 76 -2.78 8.49 -4.71
CA ILE A 76 -3.49 8.53 -5.99
C ILE A 76 -4.07 9.93 -6.24
N PRO A 77 -3.51 10.74 -7.16
CA PRO A 77 -3.97 12.11 -7.37
C PRO A 77 -5.43 12.22 -7.86
N ALA A 78 -5.94 11.22 -8.57
CA ALA A 78 -7.32 11.19 -9.05
C ALA A 78 -8.33 11.21 -7.89
N LEU A 79 -8.07 10.43 -6.83
CA LEU A 79 -8.93 10.36 -5.64
C LEU A 79 -8.98 11.66 -4.83
N ARG A 80 -8.02 12.57 -5.05
CA ARG A 80 -8.06 13.91 -4.42
C ARG A 80 -8.99 14.87 -5.16
N ARG A 81 -9.29 14.61 -6.43
CA ARG A 81 -10.09 15.47 -7.31
C ARG A 81 -11.49 14.94 -7.53
N ASP A 82 -11.66 13.63 -7.38
CA ASP A 82 -12.91 12.92 -7.60
C ASP A 82 -13.38 12.30 -6.28
N ALA A 83 -14.32 12.98 -5.63
CA ALA A 83 -14.87 12.54 -4.34
C ALA A 83 -15.76 11.30 -4.48
N GLU A 84 -16.46 11.14 -5.60
CA GLU A 84 -17.32 9.99 -5.85
C GLU A 84 -16.48 8.72 -6.07
N LEU A 85 -15.42 8.82 -6.88
CA LEU A 85 -14.47 7.73 -7.06
C LEU A 85 -13.80 7.35 -5.73
N ARG A 86 -13.39 8.35 -4.94
CA ARG A 86 -12.81 8.11 -3.62
C ARG A 86 -13.77 7.37 -2.70
N GLN A 87 -15.01 7.83 -2.59
CA GLN A 87 -16.02 7.16 -1.78
C GLN A 87 -16.24 5.72 -2.24
N SER A 88 -16.39 5.51 -3.55
CA SER A 88 -16.59 4.18 -4.12
C SER A 88 -15.43 3.22 -3.79
N VAL A 89 -14.18 3.70 -3.88
CA VAL A 89 -12.99 2.92 -3.54
C VAL A 89 -12.93 2.59 -2.05
N GLU A 90 -13.22 3.56 -1.17
CA GLU A 90 -13.24 3.35 0.28
C GLU A 90 -14.32 2.34 0.69
N GLU A 91 -15.52 2.41 0.08
CA GLU A 91 -16.61 1.46 0.31
C GLU A 91 -16.25 0.04 -0.16
N GLN A 92 -15.61 -0.10 -1.32
CA GLN A 92 -15.16 -1.41 -1.83
C GLN A 92 -14.08 -2.04 -0.94
N LEU A 93 -13.12 -1.25 -0.45
CA LEU A 93 -12.11 -1.72 0.50
C LEU A 93 -12.74 -2.16 1.83
N LEU A 94 -13.73 -1.41 2.33
CA LEU A 94 -14.47 -1.79 3.53
C LEU A 94 -15.23 -3.11 3.34
N GLN A 95 -15.85 -3.30 2.18
CA GLN A 95 -16.53 -4.55 1.85
C GLN A 95 -15.54 -5.72 1.76
N ALA A 96 -14.41 -5.53 1.08
CA ALA A 96 -13.38 -6.55 0.98
C ALA A 96 -12.84 -6.98 2.35
N GLU A 97 -12.58 -6.02 3.25
CA GLU A 97 -12.17 -6.27 4.63
C GLU A 97 -13.20 -7.16 5.37
N GLN A 98 -14.49 -6.88 5.20
CA GLN A 98 -15.57 -7.68 5.80
C GLN A 98 -15.62 -9.10 5.24
N GLU A 99 -15.49 -9.27 3.92
CA GLU A 99 -15.48 -10.60 3.29
C GLU A 99 -14.32 -11.45 3.83
N PHE A 100 -13.12 -10.88 3.97
CA PHE A 100 -11.99 -11.58 4.59
C PHE A 100 -12.25 -11.96 6.05
N ARG A 101 -12.83 -11.06 6.85
CA ARG A 101 -13.20 -11.36 8.24
C ARG A 101 -14.27 -12.45 8.38
N CYS A 102 -15.15 -12.57 7.38
CA CYS A 102 -16.18 -13.62 7.32
C CYS A 102 -15.66 -14.96 6.77
N GLY A 103 -14.38 -15.05 6.37
CA GLY A 103 -13.79 -16.25 5.77
C GLY A 103 -14.04 -16.38 4.26
N GLU A 104 -14.64 -15.38 3.62
CA GLU A 104 -14.94 -15.33 2.19
C GLU A 104 -13.73 -14.79 1.39
N GLY A 105 -12.56 -15.40 1.58
CA GLY A 105 -11.28 -14.89 1.06
C GLY A 105 -11.26 -14.68 -0.46
N LYS A 106 -11.88 -15.58 -1.25
CA LYS A 106 -11.98 -15.41 -2.72
C LYS A 106 -12.72 -14.14 -3.10
N ARG A 107 -13.83 -13.84 -2.41
CA ARG A 107 -14.64 -12.66 -2.67
C ARG A 107 -13.92 -11.40 -2.20
N GLY A 108 -13.25 -11.47 -1.06
CA GLY A 108 -12.33 -10.43 -0.59
C GLY A 108 -11.26 -10.08 -1.62
N SER A 109 -10.50 -11.07 -2.10
CA SER A 109 -9.46 -10.88 -3.12
C SER A 109 -10.00 -10.29 -4.42
N TRP A 110 -11.18 -10.76 -4.88
CA TRP A 110 -11.82 -10.22 -6.08
C TRP A 110 -12.22 -8.74 -5.95
N LEU A 111 -12.69 -8.31 -4.78
CA LEU A 111 -12.99 -6.90 -4.52
C LEU A 111 -11.70 -6.05 -4.48
N VAL A 112 -10.64 -6.55 -3.85
CA VAL A 112 -9.33 -5.86 -3.83
C VAL A 112 -8.76 -5.71 -5.25
N GLN A 113 -8.86 -6.75 -6.09
CA GLN A 113 -8.44 -6.68 -7.50
C GLN A 113 -9.23 -5.65 -8.30
N GLN A 114 -10.55 -5.54 -8.10
CA GLN A 114 -11.33 -4.50 -8.78
C GLN A 114 -10.91 -3.08 -8.38
N VAL A 115 -10.59 -2.87 -7.11
CA VAL A 115 -10.05 -1.58 -6.66
C VAL A 115 -8.70 -1.32 -7.32
N GLU A 116 -7.80 -2.31 -7.34
CA GLU A 116 -6.51 -2.18 -8.02
C GLU A 116 -6.69 -1.83 -9.50
N ASP A 117 -7.58 -2.53 -10.21
CA ASP A 117 -7.87 -2.30 -11.62
C ASP A 117 -8.44 -0.90 -11.88
N ALA A 118 -9.37 -0.44 -11.03
CA ALA A 118 -9.95 0.89 -11.13
C ALA A 118 -8.89 2.00 -10.93
N LEU A 119 -7.90 1.78 -10.08
CA LEU A 119 -6.88 2.79 -9.73
C LEU A 119 -5.66 2.77 -10.65
N PHE A 120 -5.27 1.60 -11.15
CA PHE A 120 -4.02 1.38 -11.87
C PHE A 120 -4.20 0.90 -13.31
N GLY A 121 -5.43 0.58 -13.73
CA GLY A 121 -5.75 0.17 -15.10
C GLY A 121 -5.16 -1.19 -15.45
N GLY A 122 -5.41 -2.21 -14.62
CA GLY A 122 -4.90 -3.57 -14.84
C GLY A 122 -5.23 -4.12 -16.24
N PRO A 123 -4.42 -5.04 -16.78
CA PRO A 123 -4.83 -5.78 -17.97
C PRO A 123 -6.11 -6.57 -17.66
N PRO A 124 -7.08 -6.66 -18.59
CA PRO A 124 -8.32 -7.37 -18.33
C PRO A 124 -8.03 -8.81 -17.93
N LEU A 125 -8.52 -9.21 -16.76
CA LEU A 125 -8.55 -10.61 -16.34
C LEU A 125 -9.34 -11.37 -17.41
N LYS A 126 -8.67 -12.26 -18.16
CA LYS A 126 -9.35 -13.15 -19.09
C LYS A 126 -10.19 -14.13 -18.28
N GLU A 127 -11.49 -14.06 -18.49
CA GLU A 127 -12.49 -15.07 -18.06
C GLU A 127 -12.14 -16.47 -18.57
#